data_AF-A0A353GU92-F1
#
_entry.id   AF-A0A353GU92-F1
#
_cell.length_a   1.000
_cell.length_b   1.000
_cell.length_c   1.000
_cell.angle_alpha   90.00
_cell.angle_beta   90.00
_cell.angle_gamma   90.00
#
_symmetry.space_group_name_H-M   'P 1'
#
loop_
_entity.id
_entity.type
_entity.pdbx_description
1 polymer ?
#
loop_
_entity_poly.entity_id
_entity_poly.type
_entity_poly.pdbx_seq_one_letter_code
_entity_poly.pdbx_strand_id
1 'polypeptide(L)' 'MLISISLKINTVQAETFSTGRPKIGIALGGGGALGLAHIGVLKWLEENRIPVDYVAGTSMGGLIGGCYA' A
#
# COMPACT_ATOMS: atom_id res chain seq x y z
N MET A 1 44.89 -39.56 -19.23
CA MET A 1 44.74 -38.63 -18.10
C MET A 1 43.90 -37.45 -18.56
N LEU A 2 42.57 -37.61 -18.54
CA LEU A 2 41.61 -36.62 -19.02
C LEU A 2 41.25 -35.70 -17.85
N ILE A 3 41.56 -34.41 -17.96
CA ILE A 3 41.23 -33.40 -16.96
C ILE A 3 39.79 -32.97 -17.21
N SER A 4 38.87 -33.44 -16.37
CA SER A 4 37.46 -33.06 -16.40
C SER A 4 37.29 -31.62 -15.88
N ILE A 5 37.09 -30.67 -16.79
CA ILE A 5 36.74 -29.29 -16.46
C ILE A 5 35.26 -29.26 -16.08
N SER A 6 34.97 -29.14 -14.78
CA SER A 6 33.62 -29.04 -14.24
C SER A 6 33.10 -27.61 -14.46
N LEU A 7 32.29 -27.43 -15.50
CA LEU A 7 31.60 -26.17 -15.80
C LEU A 7 30.51 -25.96 -14.74
N LYS A 8 30.79 -25.13 -13.73
CA LYS A 8 29.75 -24.60 -12.82
C LYS A 8 28.86 -23.66 -13.62
N ILE A 9 27.79 -24.21 -14.17
CA ILE A 9 26.67 -23.43 -14.69
C ILE A 9 26.04 -22.69 -13.52
N ASN A 10 26.36 -21.40 -13.37
CA ASN A 10 25.62 -20.52 -12.47
C ASN A 10 24.22 -20.38 -13.06
N THR A 11 23.31 -21.20 -12.58
CA THR A 11 21.87 -21.03 -12.77
C THR A 11 21.51 -19.67 -12.22
N VAL A 12 21.13 -18.76 -13.12
CA VAL A 12 20.59 -17.45 -12.75
C VAL A 12 19.31 -17.73 -11.99
N GLN A 13 19.35 -17.60 -10.67
CA GLN A 13 18.16 -17.69 -9.84
C GLN A 13 17.30 -16.49 -10.22
N ALA A 14 16.18 -16.74 -10.91
CA ALA A 14 15.19 -15.69 -11.14
C ALA A 14 14.63 -15.30 -9.77
N GLU A 15 15.13 -14.21 -9.21
CA GLU A 15 14.57 -13.55 -8.05
C GLU A 15 13.12 -13.20 -8.41
N THR A 16 12.17 -14.03 -7.97
CA THR A 16 10.77 -13.62 -7.96
C THR A 16 10.70 -12.53 -6.92
N PHE A 17 10.87 -11.28 -7.37
CA PHE A 17 10.60 -10.10 -6.57
C PHE A 17 9.22 -10.35 -5.96
N SER A 18 9.19 -10.63 -4.66
CA SER A 18 7.96 -10.62 -3.89
C SER A 18 7.52 -9.17 -3.91
N THR A 19 6.78 -8.80 -4.95
CA THR A 19 6.05 -7.56 -4.99
C THR A 19 4.97 -7.75 -3.95
N GLY A 20 5.26 -7.31 -2.73
CA GLY A 20 4.26 -7.25 -1.67
C GLY A 20 2.99 -6.56 -2.17
N ARG A 21 1.89 -6.72 -1.44
CA ARG A 21 0.61 -6.14 -1.86
C ARG A 21 0.79 -4.66 -2.27
N PRO A 22 0.12 -4.19 -3.35
CA PRO A 22 0.18 -2.80 -3.71
C PRO A 22 -0.16 -1.92 -2.51
N LYS A 23 0.65 -0.89 -2.29
CA LYS A 23 0.37 0.10 -1.26
C LYS A 23 -0.70 1.05 -1.77
N ILE A 24 -1.73 1.30 -0.97
CA ILE A 24 -2.88 2.14 -1.32
C ILE A 24 -2.85 3.37 -0.43
N GLY A 25 -2.81 4.54 -1.05
CA GLY A 25 -2.92 5.83 -0.37
C GLY A 25 -4.25 6.49 -0.66
N ILE A 26 -4.85 7.13 0.34
CA ILE A 26 -6.07 7.92 0.20
C ILE A 26 -5.82 9.40 0.54
N ALA A 27 -6.43 10.29 -0.22
CA ALA A 27 -6.35 11.74 -0.04
C ALA A 27 -7.72 12.32 0.32
N LEU A 28 -7.86 12.84 1.53
CA LEU A 28 -9.12 13.38 2.07
C LEU A 28 -9.15 14.92 1.91
N GLY A 29 -10.12 15.40 1.13
CA GLY A 29 -10.29 16.82 0.89
C GLY A 29 -10.78 17.60 2.13
N GLY A 30 -10.66 18.94 2.08
CA GLY A 30 -11.33 19.80 3.05
C GLY A 30 -12.84 19.89 2.79
N GLY A 31 -13.60 20.43 3.75
CA GLY A 31 -15.06 20.57 3.59
C GLY A 31 -15.85 21.05 4.82
N GLY A 32 -15.17 21.56 5.86
CA GLY A 32 -15.84 21.99 7.10
C GLY A 32 -16.68 20.87 7.72
N ALA A 33 -17.88 21.19 8.22
CA ALA A 33 -18.78 20.23 8.86
C ALA A 33 -19.22 19.08 7.94
N LEU A 34 -19.34 19.32 6.62
CA LEU A 34 -19.68 18.28 5.64
C LEU A 34 -18.53 17.28 5.43
N GLY A 35 -17.33 17.60 5.90
CA GLY A 35 -16.17 16.72 5.86
C GLY A 35 -16.36 15.41 6.65
N LEU A 36 -17.35 15.32 7.54
CA LEU A 36 -17.71 14.07 8.24
C LEU A 36 -18.08 12.93 7.27
N ALA A 37 -18.47 13.24 6.03
CA ALA A 37 -18.69 12.24 5.00
C ALA A 37 -17.48 11.33 4.75
N HIS A 38 -16.25 11.81 5.00
CA HIS A 38 -15.03 10.98 4.90
C HIS A 38 -15.08 9.76 5.85
N ILE A 39 -15.73 9.86 7.00
CA ILE A 39 -15.90 8.74 7.94
C ILE A 39 -16.68 7.58 7.28
N GLY A 40 -17.72 7.90 6.50
CA GLY A 40 -18.50 6.91 5.77
C GLY A 40 -17.68 6.18 4.71
N VAL A 41 -16.81 6.92 4.00
CA VAL A 41 -15.90 6.33 3.00
C VAL A 41 -14.89 5.39 3.67
N LEU A 42 -14.28 5.83 4.78
CA LEU A 42 -13.33 5.00 5.54
C LEU A 42 -13.97 3.71 6.04
N LYS A 43 -15.19 3.81 6.61
CA LYS A 43 -15.95 2.65 7.06
C LYS A 43 -16.25 1.68 5.92
N TRP A 44 -16.64 2.18 4.75
CA TRP A 44 -16.88 1.34 3.58
C TRP A 44 -15.61 0.61 3.13
N LEU A 45 -14.45 1.28 3.15
CA LEU A 45 -13.16 0.66 2.82
C LEU A 45 -12.83 -0.49 3.78
N GLU A 46 -13.04 -0.30 5.09
CA GLU A 46 -12.84 -1.34 6.10
C GLU A 46 -13.78 -2.53 5.92
N GLU A 47 -15.07 -2.27 5.71
CA GLU A 47 -16.09 -3.30 5.47
C GLU A 47 -15.76 -4.17 4.25
N ASN A 48 -15.15 -3.58 3.23
CA ASN A 48 -14.71 -4.27 2.01
C ASN A 48 -13.27 -4.80 2.09
N ARG A 49 -12.62 -4.69 3.26
CA ARG A 49 -11.24 -5.17 3.49
C ARG A 49 -10.22 -4.58 2.52
N ILE A 50 -10.41 -3.32 2.13
CA ILE A 50 -9.46 -2.60 1.28
C ILE A 50 -8.37 -2.01 2.19
N PRO A 51 -7.11 -2.46 2.08
CA PRO A 51 -6.05 -1.98 2.96
C PRO A 51 -5.67 -0.55 2.59
N VAL A 52 -5.56 0.33 3.59
CA VAL A 52 -5.08 1.71 3.44
C VAL A 52 -3.70 1.82 4.11
N ASP A 53 -2.68 2.16 3.34
CA ASP A 53 -1.29 2.28 3.79
C ASP A 53 -0.88 3.71 4.11
N TYR A 54 -1.49 4.67 3.41
CA TYR A 54 -1.16 6.08 3.53
C TYR A 54 -2.43 6.91 3.54
N VAL A 55 -2.44 7.93 4.38
CA VAL A 55 -3.53 8.90 4.47
C VAL A 55 -2.94 10.28 4.41
N ALA A 56 -3.44 11.09 3.49
CA ALA A 56 -3.17 12.51 3.44
C ALA A 56 -4.50 13.26 3.55
N GLY A 57 -4.53 14.41 4.19
CA GLY A 57 -5.74 15.20 4.22
C GLY A 57 -5.53 16.67 4.57
N THR A 58 -6.49 17.51 4.18
CA THR A 58 -6.45 18.96 4.39
C THR A 58 -7.65 19.41 5.24
N SER A 59 -7.41 20.25 6.26
CA SER A 59 -8.45 20.76 7.17
C SER A 59 -9.26 19.62 7.80
N MET A 60 -10.59 19.56 7.61
CA MET A 60 -11.43 18.49 8.17
C MET A 60 -11.01 17.09 7.68
N GLY A 61 -10.60 16.94 6.42
CA GLY A 61 -10.08 15.68 5.91
C GLY A 61 -8.75 15.28 6.57
N GLY A 62 -7.92 16.27 6.94
CA GLY A 62 -6.69 16.03 7.71
C GLY A 62 -6.97 15.65 9.16
N LEU A 63 -7.96 16.28 9.79
CA LEU A 63 -8.45 15.92 11.13
C LEU A 63 -8.96 14.47 11.17
N ILE A 64 -9.86 14.12 10.24
CA ILE A 64 -10.42 12.77 10.16
C ILE A 64 -9.33 11.76 9.79
N GLY A 65 -8.52 12.07 8.78
CA GLY A 65 -7.41 11.22 8.35
C GLY A 65 -6.38 10.98 9.43
N GLY A 66 -6.05 11.99 10.24
CA GLY A 66 -5.14 11.86 11.37
C GLY A 66 -5.71 11.10 12.57
N CYS A 67 -7.05 11.08 12.74
CA CYS A 67 -7.69 10.22 13.73
C CYS A 67 -7.82 8.76 13.25
N TYR A 68 -7.75 8.53 11.93
CA TYR A 68 -7.90 7.21 11.31
C TYR A 68 -6.56 6.49 11.12
N ALA A 69 -5.53 7.22 10.71
CA ALA A 69 -4.18 6.70 10.46
C ALA A 69 -3.43 6.32 11.75
#